data_AF-A0A166HER7-F1
#
_entry.id   AF-A0A166HER7-F1
#
_cell.length_a   1.000
_cell.length_b   1.000
_cell.length_c   1.000
_cell.angle_alpha   90.00
_cell.angle_beta   90.00
_cell.angle_gamma   90.00
#
_symmetry.space_group_name_H-M   'P 1'
#
loop_
_entity.id
_entity.type
_entity.pdbx_description
1 polymer ?
#
loop_
_entity_poly.entity_id
_entity_poly.type
_entity_poly.pdbx_seq_one_letter_code
_entity_poly.pdbx_strand_id
1 'polypeptide(L)'
;MRLSGDEAVDAVKEALASRERIAESRLAMMRAYAETTQCRRRVLLDYFGVESPEWCGNCDGCERHEADADAETPQTTEVDAPLRVDEAVEHREWGAGTVMSVEVDRATVFFESEGYKVLSFQALASGILREHASA
;
A
#
# COMPACT_ATOMS: atom_id res chain seq x y z
N MET A 1 -12.42 -40.06 17.45
CA MET A 1 -11.17 -39.47 17.98
C MET A 1 -11.58 -38.30 18.86
N ARG A 2 -11.41 -38.39 20.19
CA ARG A 2 -11.69 -37.28 21.10
C ARG A 2 -10.42 -36.45 21.19
N LEU A 3 -10.51 -35.17 20.86
CA LEU A 3 -9.41 -34.24 21.11
C LEU A 3 -9.19 -34.16 22.62
N SER A 4 -7.93 -34.14 23.03
CA SER A 4 -7.57 -33.80 24.40
C SER A 4 -7.98 -32.34 24.70
N GLY A 5 -8.11 -31.99 25.97
CA GLY A 5 -8.41 -30.61 26.37
C GLY A 5 -7.39 -29.62 25.82
N ASP A 6 -6.11 -30.01 25.78
CA ASP A 6 -5.03 -29.18 25.27
C ASP A 6 -5.10 -29.01 23.75
N GLU A 7 -5.39 -30.08 23.01
CA GLU A 7 -5.59 -30.02 21.54
C GLU A 7 -6.77 -29.12 21.16
N ALA A 8 -7.85 -29.15 21.95
CA ALA A 8 -8.99 -28.27 21.74
C ALA A 8 -8.65 -26.79 22.01
N VAL A 9 -7.86 -26.52 23.06
CA VAL A 9 -7.42 -25.15 23.39
C VAL A 9 -6.51 -24.59 22.29
N ASP A 10 -5.56 -25.38 21.80
CA ASP A 10 -4.62 -24.92 20.78
C ASP A 10 -5.32 -24.69 19.43
N ALA A 11 -6.28 -25.53 19.05
CA ALA A 11 -7.11 -25.31 17.87
C ALA A 11 -7.92 -24.00 17.94
N VAL A 12 -8.45 -23.65 19.14
CA VAL A 12 -9.16 -22.38 19.34
C VAL A 12 -8.21 -21.19 19.24
N LYS A 13 -7.02 -21.28 19.84
CA LYS A 13 -6.01 -20.20 19.74
C LYS A 13 -5.62 -19.93 18.29
N GLU A 14 -5.36 -20.97 17.49
CA GLU A 14 -5.00 -20.79 16.08
C GLU A 14 -6.15 -20.17 15.28
N ALA A 15 -7.39 -20.61 15.53
CA ALA A 15 -8.56 -20.02 14.88
C ALA A 15 -8.75 -18.54 15.24
N LEU A 16 -8.50 -18.14 16.50
CA LEU A 16 -8.55 -16.74 16.93
C LEU A 16 -7.43 -15.92 16.30
N ALA A 17 -6.20 -16.41 16.31
CA ALA A 17 -5.05 -15.75 15.69
C ALA A 17 -5.26 -15.55 14.18
N SER A 18 -5.80 -16.56 13.49
CA SER A 18 -6.16 -16.45 12.06
C SER A 18 -7.23 -15.37 11.82
N ARG A 19 -8.26 -15.31 12.65
CA ARG A 19 -9.31 -14.28 12.55
C ARG A 19 -8.77 -12.89 12.81
N GLU A 20 -7.87 -12.73 13.77
CA GLU A 20 -7.22 -11.46 14.08
C GLU A 20 -6.37 -10.98 12.91
N ARG A 21 -5.51 -11.84 12.35
CA ARG A 21 -4.72 -11.54 11.14
C ARG A 21 -5.61 -11.08 9.96
N ILE A 22 -6.74 -11.76 9.73
CA ILE A 22 -7.69 -11.37 8.66
C ILE A 22 -8.34 -10.02 8.96
N ALA A 23 -8.70 -9.75 10.22
CA ALA A 23 -9.31 -8.49 10.62
C ALA A 23 -8.33 -7.32 10.47
N GLU A 24 -7.08 -7.49 10.88
CA GLU A 24 -6.01 -6.51 10.70
C GLU A 24 -5.75 -6.20 9.22
N SER A 25 -5.68 -7.25 8.38
CA SER A 25 -5.54 -7.09 6.93
C SER A 25 -6.69 -6.28 6.33
N ARG A 26 -7.94 -6.57 6.71
CA ARG A 26 -9.11 -5.81 6.25
C ARG A 26 -9.09 -4.37 6.71
N LEU A 27 -8.66 -4.11 7.94
CA LEU A 27 -8.55 -2.76 8.48
C LEU A 27 -7.48 -1.95 7.72
N ALA A 28 -6.32 -2.56 7.44
CA ALA A 28 -5.27 -1.94 6.63
C ALA A 28 -5.78 -1.57 5.23
N MET A 29 -6.53 -2.47 4.57
CA MET A 29 -7.15 -2.19 3.27
C MET A 29 -8.17 -1.05 3.33
N MET A 30 -9.03 -1.02 4.35
CA MET A 30 -10.02 0.05 4.51
C MET A 30 -9.34 1.40 4.78
N ARG A 31 -8.23 1.40 5.53
CA ARG A 31 -7.43 2.59 5.76
C ARG A 31 -6.81 3.11 4.47
N ALA A 32 -6.15 2.24 3.70
CA ALA A 32 -5.58 2.60 2.40
C ALA A 32 -6.64 3.16 1.44
N TYR A 33 -7.84 2.56 1.41
CA TYR A 33 -8.96 3.08 0.64
C TYR A 33 -9.43 4.46 1.15
N ALA A 34 -9.52 4.67 2.46
CA ALA A 34 -9.96 5.93 3.03
C ALA A 34 -8.98 7.08 2.72
N GLU A 35 -7.68 6.79 2.82
CA GLU A 35 -6.57 7.72 2.68
C GLU A 35 -6.10 7.91 1.21
N THR A 36 -6.68 7.17 0.24
CA THR A 36 -6.25 7.25 -1.17
C THR A 36 -6.47 8.64 -1.78
N THR A 37 -5.48 9.10 -2.53
CA THR A 37 -5.54 10.30 -3.37
C THR A 37 -5.97 10.01 -4.80
N GLN A 38 -6.04 8.72 -5.18
CA GLN A 38 -6.43 8.28 -6.52
C GLN A 38 -7.96 8.21 -6.69
N CYS A 39 -8.41 7.81 -7.88
CA CYS A 39 -9.83 7.52 -8.12
C CYS A 39 -10.33 6.38 -7.20
N ARG A 40 -11.24 6.69 -6.26
CA ARG A 40 -11.79 5.70 -5.32
C ARG A 40 -12.47 4.53 -6.01
N ARG A 41 -13.16 4.79 -7.13
CA ARG A 41 -13.85 3.74 -7.89
C ARG A 41 -12.85 2.75 -8.50
N ARG A 42 -11.70 3.23 -8.99
CA ARG A 42 -10.62 2.37 -9.50
C ARG A 42 -10.11 1.43 -8.40
N VAL A 43 -9.77 1.98 -7.24
CA VAL A 43 -9.29 1.19 -6.08
C VAL A 43 -10.29 0.09 -5.67
N LEU A 44 -11.59 0.41 -5.63
CA LEU A 44 -12.63 -0.58 -5.31
C LEU A 44 -12.76 -1.66 -6.39
N LEU A 45 -12.75 -1.28 -7.67
CA LEU A 45 -12.92 -2.22 -8.77
C LEU A 45 -11.71 -3.14 -8.91
N ASP A 46 -10.49 -2.62 -8.73
CA ASP A 46 -9.26 -3.41 -8.70
C ASP A 46 -9.27 -4.45 -7.58
N TYR A 47 -9.75 -4.08 -6.39
CA TYR A 47 -9.91 -5.02 -5.28
C TYR A 47 -10.83 -6.21 -5.63
N PHE A 48 -11.86 -5.98 -6.45
CA PHE A 48 -12.77 -7.04 -6.92
C PHE A 48 -12.33 -7.67 -8.26
N GLY A 49 -11.18 -7.28 -8.81
CA GLY A 49 -10.69 -7.77 -10.10
C GLY A 49 -11.54 -7.34 -11.29
N VAL A 50 -12.18 -6.18 -11.22
CA VAL A 50 -13.01 -5.61 -12.28
C VAL A 50 -12.21 -4.54 -13.03
N GLU A 51 -12.09 -4.70 -14.35
CA GLU A 51 -11.47 -3.68 -15.21
C GLU A 51 -12.19 -2.33 -15.07
N SER A 52 -11.41 -1.26 -15.02
CA SER A 52 -11.96 0.08 -14.82
C SER A 52 -11.08 1.15 -15.47
N PRO A 53 -11.66 2.29 -15.88
CA PRO A 53 -10.88 3.42 -16.34
C PRO A 53 -10.01 3.97 -15.20
N GLU A 54 -8.91 4.61 -15.55
CA GLU A 54 -7.99 5.26 -14.59
C GLU A 54 -8.71 6.30 -13.72
N TRP A 55 -9.59 7.10 -14.34
CA TRP A 55 -10.41 8.11 -13.68
C TRP A 55 -11.89 7.90 -14.00
N CYS A 56 -12.74 7.78 -12.97
CA CYS A 56 -14.17 7.53 -13.17
C CYS A 56 -15.03 8.79 -13.35
N GLY A 57 -14.48 9.99 -13.11
CA GLY A 57 -15.16 11.28 -13.22
C GLY A 57 -16.34 11.51 -12.27
N ASN A 58 -16.49 10.70 -11.21
CA ASN A 58 -17.67 10.75 -10.32
C ASN A 58 -17.35 10.28 -8.88
N CYS A 59 -16.18 10.63 -8.38
CA CYS A 59 -15.80 10.46 -6.97
C CYS A 59 -14.96 11.65 -6.52
N ASP A 60 -14.83 11.85 -5.21
CA ASP A 60 -14.07 12.94 -4.60
C ASP A 60 -12.59 12.96 -5.02
N GLY A 61 -12.00 11.81 -5.31
CA GLY A 61 -10.65 11.74 -5.89
C GLY A 61 -10.56 12.32 -7.30
N CYS A 62 -11.59 12.10 -8.13
CA CYS A 62 -11.67 12.71 -9.47
C CYS A 62 -11.91 14.21 -9.37
N GLU A 63 -12.79 14.66 -8.46
CA GLU A 63 -13.07 16.09 -8.25
C GLU A 63 -11.81 16.86 -7.83
N ARG A 64 -10.99 16.27 -6.94
CA ARG A 64 -9.69 16.85 -6.56
C ARG A 64 -8.73 16.90 -7.74
N HIS A 65 -8.59 15.80 -8.49
CA HIS A 65 -7.73 15.73 -9.67
C HIS A 65 -8.11 16.77 -10.75
N GLU A 66 -9.41 16.97 -10.98
CA GLU A 66 -9.90 18.00 -11.92
C GLU A 66 -9.63 19.41 -11.40
N ALA A 67 -9.87 19.67 -10.12
CA ALA A 67 -9.56 20.97 -9.50
C ALA A 67 -8.05 21.30 -9.54
N ASP A 68 -7.20 20.29 -9.36
CA ASP A 68 -5.74 20.41 -9.46
C ASP A 68 -5.27 20.55 -10.91
N ALA A 69 -6.07 20.12 -11.89
CA ALA A 69 -5.78 20.29 -13.32
C ALA A 69 -6.18 21.69 -13.84
N ASP A 70 -7.24 22.29 -13.29
CA ASP A 70 -7.70 23.66 -13.60
C ASP A 70 -6.87 24.75 -12.89
N ALA A 71 -6.24 24.42 -11.77
CA ALA A 71 -5.13 25.20 -11.22
C ALA A 71 -3.90 24.94 -12.10
N GLU A 72 -3.29 25.99 -12.64
CA GLU A 72 -2.09 25.90 -13.47
C GLU A 72 -1.07 24.94 -12.81
N THR A 73 -0.78 23.91 -13.59
CA THR A 73 -0.49 22.54 -13.20
C THR A 73 0.83 22.38 -12.42
N PRO A 74 0.94 21.36 -11.57
CA PRO A 74 1.71 20.19 -11.99
C PRO A 74 0.81 18.93 -11.92
N GLN A 75 0.42 18.23 -13.00
CA GLN A 75 1.24 17.39 -13.90
C GLN A 75 2.11 16.70 -12.91
N THR A 76 1.75 15.45 -12.52
CA THR A 76 2.58 14.54 -11.71
C THR A 76 3.93 15.17 -11.63
N THR A 77 4.14 16.00 -10.60
CA THR A 77 5.40 16.68 -10.52
C THR A 77 6.31 15.48 -10.53
N GLU A 78 7.28 15.44 -11.44
CA GLU A 78 8.49 14.75 -11.10
C GLU A 78 8.93 15.47 -9.83
N VAL A 79 8.37 15.05 -8.70
CA VAL A 79 9.00 15.18 -7.42
C VAL A 79 10.32 14.55 -7.76
N ASP A 80 11.39 15.35 -7.67
CA ASP A 80 12.76 14.84 -7.73
C ASP A 80 12.95 14.00 -6.45
N ALA A 81 12.19 12.91 -6.42
CA ALA A 81 12.05 11.94 -5.38
C ALA A 81 12.85 10.75 -5.89
N PRO A 82 13.66 10.15 -5.03
CA PRO A 82 14.54 9.05 -5.43
C PRO A 82 13.78 7.79 -5.82
N LEU A 83 12.46 7.75 -5.63
CA LEU A 83 11.59 6.59 -5.86
C LEU A 83 10.34 6.98 -6.64
N ARG A 84 9.85 6.07 -7.48
CA ARG A 84 8.58 6.17 -8.21
C ARG A 84 7.53 5.24 -7.62
N VAL A 85 6.25 5.61 -7.77
CA VAL A 85 5.13 4.69 -7.47
C VAL A 85 5.25 3.46 -8.37
N ASP A 86 4.91 2.29 -7.82
CA ASP A 86 5.06 0.95 -8.41
C ASP A 86 6.52 0.47 -8.60
N GLU A 87 7.51 1.26 -8.18
CA GLU A 87 8.90 0.84 -8.21
C GLU A 87 9.16 -0.31 -7.23
N ALA A 88 9.91 -1.32 -7.69
CA ALA A 88 10.38 -2.42 -6.86
C ALA A 88 11.66 -2.01 -6.12
N VAL A 89 11.64 -2.11 -4.80
CA VAL A 89 12.75 -1.75 -3.92
C VAL A 89 13.15 -2.92 -3.05
N GLU A 90 14.39 -2.92 -2.58
CA GLU A 90 14.89 -3.92 -1.63
C GLU A 90 15.40 -3.24 -0.36
N HIS A 91 14.85 -3.65 0.78
CA HIS A 91 15.26 -3.19 2.09
C HIS A 91 16.11 -4.25 2.78
N ARG A 92 17.22 -3.84 3.38
CA ARG A 92 18.19 -4.75 4.02
C ARG A 92 17.58 -5.65 5.11
N GLU A 93 16.56 -5.17 5.82
CA GLU A 93 15.91 -5.91 6.92
C GLU A 93 14.57 -6.53 6.49
N TRP A 94 13.91 -5.97 5.48
CA TRP A 94 12.52 -6.30 5.15
C TRP A 94 12.36 -6.95 3.77
N GLY A 95 13.45 -7.11 3.04
CA GLY A 95 13.46 -7.76 1.73
C GLY A 95 12.82 -6.92 0.65
N ALA A 96 12.24 -7.58 -0.35
CA ALA A 96 11.61 -6.93 -1.49
C ALA A 96 10.31 -6.20 -1.09
N GLY A 97 10.11 -5.03 -1.68
CA GLY A 97 8.89 -4.25 -1.51
C GLY A 97 8.53 -3.45 -2.75
N THR A 98 7.32 -2.91 -2.76
CA THR A 98 6.79 -2.10 -3.85
C THR A 98 6.35 -0.74 -3.31
N VAL A 99 6.73 0.33 -4.00
CA VAL A 99 6.37 1.70 -3.61
C VAL A 99 4.89 1.93 -3.94
N MET A 100 4.09 2.29 -2.94
CA MET A 100 2.64 2.49 -3.05
C MET A 100 2.25 3.96 -3.14
N SER A 101 3.00 4.84 -2.47
CA SER A 101 2.84 6.29 -2.55
C SER A 101 4.18 6.99 -2.39
N VAL A 102 4.31 8.16 -3.02
CA VAL A 102 5.47 9.03 -2.94
C VAL A 102 4.96 10.42 -2.58
N GLU A 103 5.34 10.90 -1.40
CA GLU A 103 5.13 12.28 -0.98
C GLU A 103 6.44 13.09 -1.11
N VAL A 104 6.45 14.36 -0.68
CA VAL A 104 7.62 15.25 -0.86
C VAL A 104 8.86 14.80 -0.06
N ASP A 105 8.67 14.22 1.13
CA ASP A 105 9.76 13.91 2.08
C ASP A 105 9.86 12.43 2.45
N ARG A 106 8.97 11.59 1.91
CA ARG A 106 8.83 10.17 2.26
C ARG A 106 8.12 9.39 1.16
N ALA A 107 8.22 8.07 1.22
CA ALA A 107 7.42 7.14 0.44
C ALA A 107 6.81 6.07 1.34
N THR A 108 5.65 5.55 0.95
CA THR A 108 5.06 4.36 1.55
C THR A 108 5.41 3.16 0.69
N VAL A 109 6.04 2.15 1.29
CA VAL A 109 6.46 0.91 0.63
C VAL A 109 5.76 -0.27 1.29
N PHE A 110 5.22 -1.18 0.48
CA PHE A 110 4.67 -2.44 0.93
C PHE A 110 5.73 -3.55 0.84
N PHE A 111 5.97 -4.26 1.93
CA PHE A 111 6.85 -5.42 2.00
C PHE A 111 6.03 -6.68 2.30
N GLU A 112 6.24 -7.78 1.56
CA GLU A 112 5.39 -8.98 1.65
C GLU A 112 5.37 -9.60 3.06
N SER A 113 6.50 -9.59 3.76
CA SER A 113 6.61 -10.15 5.12
C SER A 113 6.25 -9.15 6.24
N GLU A 114 6.21 -7.86 5.94
CA GLU A 114 6.20 -6.78 6.95
C GLU A 114 5.06 -5.77 6.81
N GLY A 115 4.32 -5.81 5.71
CA GLY A 115 3.25 -4.87 5.38
C GLY A 115 3.76 -3.48 4.97
N TYR A 116 2.93 -2.47 5.16
CA TYR A 116 3.23 -1.09 4.77
C TYR A 116 4.22 -0.44 5.75
N LYS A 117 5.28 0.16 5.21
CA LYS A 117 6.26 0.96 5.95
C LYS A 117 6.39 2.33 5.30
N VAL A 118 6.48 3.36 6.12
CA VAL A 118 6.74 4.74 5.67
C VAL A 118 8.22 5.03 5.82
N LEU A 119 8.86 5.45 4.73
CA LEU A 119 10.30 5.65 4.62
C LEU A 119 10.60 7.08 4.21
N SER A 120 11.29 7.84 5.07
CA SER A 120 11.72 9.20 4.74
C SER A 120 12.87 9.20 3.73
N PHE A 121 12.82 10.09 2.73
CA PHE A 121 13.91 10.24 1.75
C PHE A 121 15.24 10.66 2.38
N GLN A 122 15.20 11.40 3.49
CA GLN A 122 16.40 11.74 4.26
C GLN A 122 17.06 10.48 4.86
N ALA A 123 16.25 9.48 5.25
CA ALA A 123 16.76 8.19 5.72
C ALA A 123 17.23 7.32 4.56
N LEU A 124 16.60 7.41 3.37
CA LEU A 124 17.04 6.68 2.17
C LEU A 124 18.43 7.09 1.69
N ALA A 125 18.80 8.36 1.82
CA ALA A 125 20.14 8.86 1.50
C ALA A 125 21.28 8.17 2.27
N SER A 126 20.97 7.41 3.33
CA SER A 126 21.94 6.59 4.08
C SER A 126 22.17 5.19 3.49
N GLY A 127 21.52 4.84 2.38
CA GLY A 127 21.71 3.55 1.67
C GLY A 127 20.94 2.37 2.26
N ILE A 128 19.84 2.64 2.97
CA ILE A 128 18.99 1.62 3.62
C ILE A 128 18.09 0.89 2.60
N LEU A 129 17.73 1.55 1.49
CA LEU A 129 17.04 0.96 0.34
C LEU A 129 17.97 0.88 -0.88
N ARG A 130 17.79 -0.16 -1.70
CA ARG A 130 18.38 -0.29 -3.03
C ARG A 130 17.28 -0.54 -4.07
N GLU A 131 17.49 -0.04 -5.27
CA GLU A 131 16.64 -0.37 -6.43
C GLU A 131 16.77 -1.87 -6.72
N HIS A 132 15.64 -2.56 -6.85
CA HIS A 132 15.63 -3.98 -7.16
C HIS A 132 15.56 -4.15 -8.67
N ALA A 133 16.69 -4.51 -9.29
CA ALA A 133 16.72 -4.80 -10.72
C ALA A 133 15.95 -6.09 -11.01
N SER A 134 14.75 -5.97 -11.57
CA SER A 134 14.02 -7.12 -12.11
C SER A 134 14.72 -7.59 -13.40
N ALA A 135 15.10 -8.88 -13.41
CA ALA A 135 15.61 -9.59 -14.58
C ALA A 135 14.48 -10.29 -15.34
#